data_AF-A0A417JAT6-F1
#
_entry.id   AF-A0A417JAT6-F1
#
_cell.length_a   1.000
_cell.length_b   1.000
_cell.length_c   1.000
_cell.angle_alpha   90.00
_cell.angle_beta   90.00
_cell.angle_gamma   90.00
#
_symmetry.space_group_name_H-M   'P 1'
#
loop_
_entity.id
_entity.type
_entity.pdbx_description
1 polymer ?
#
loop_
_entity_poly.entity_id
_entity_poly.type
_entity_poly.pdbx_seq_one_letter_code
_entity_poly.pdbx_strand_id
1 'polypeptide(L)'
;MEVTLHGFRTDRKKKMDCKQVQSGIIDFINDNMDIKEMEQFISHIESCEECREEYDVYYTLIMGMKLLDSDNLRGKTQIDSQDRMDDAKSYILRYRFVLFEKVLLFIFVCISVILIY
;
A
#
# COMPACT_ATOMS: atom_id res chain seq x y z
N MET A 1 -7.95 40.17 -28.49
CA MET A 1 -8.61 38.94 -28.92
C MET A 1 -7.86 37.79 -28.25
N GLU A 2 -8.29 37.44 -27.04
CA GLU A 2 -7.70 36.36 -26.26
C GLU A 2 -8.28 35.05 -26.76
N VAL A 3 -7.41 34.12 -27.18
CA VAL A 3 -7.80 32.74 -27.46
C VAL A 3 -7.17 31.88 -26.37
N THR A 4 -7.95 31.61 -25.33
CA THR A 4 -7.67 30.59 -24.31
C THR A 4 -7.71 29.21 -24.94
N LEU A 5 -6.55 28.59 -25.13
CA LEU A 5 -6.45 27.16 -25.42
C LEU A 5 -6.43 26.40 -24.10
N HIS A 6 -7.61 25.89 -23.74
CA HIS A 6 -7.78 24.80 -22.79
C HIS A 6 -7.13 23.52 -23.32
N GLY A 7 -6.43 22.81 -22.43
CA GLY A 7 -6.28 21.36 -22.53
C GLY A 7 -4.92 20.89 -23.05
N PHE A 8 -4.07 20.44 -22.14
CA PHE A 8 -3.69 19.03 -21.98
C PHE A 8 -2.76 18.96 -20.76
N ARG A 9 -3.34 18.81 -19.56
CA ARG A 9 -2.56 18.31 -18.40
C ARG A 9 -2.32 16.84 -18.69
N THR A 10 -1.15 16.52 -19.21
CA THR A 10 -0.63 15.17 -19.12
C THR A 10 -0.41 14.87 -17.64
N ASP A 11 -1.25 14.02 -17.07
CA ASP A 11 -0.99 13.35 -15.80
C ASP A 11 0.28 12.51 -15.97
N ARG A 12 1.44 13.17 -15.85
CA ARG A 12 2.69 12.48 -15.55
C ARG A 12 2.47 11.85 -14.20
N LYS A 13 2.23 10.53 -14.18
CA LYS A 13 2.28 9.69 -12.98
C LYS A 13 3.63 9.97 -12.32
N LYS A 14 3.65 10.89 -11.35
CA LYS A 14 4.88 11.33 -10.69
C LYS A 14 5.32 10.16 -9.83
N LYS A 15 6.29 9.38 -10.31
CA LYS A 15 6.90 8.33 -9.49
C LYS A 15 7.48 9.02 -8.26
N MET A 16 7.11 8.56 -7.06
CA MET A 16 7.66 9.07 -5.82
C MET A 16 9.19 9.00 -5.86
N ASP A 17 9.86 10.03 -5.36
CA ASP A 17 11.31 10.06 -5.20
C ASP A 17 11.72 9.51 -3.82
N CYS A 18 13.01 9.20 -3.64
CA CYS A 18 13.53 8.62 -2.41
C CYS A 18 13.20 9.48 -1.18
N LYS A 19 13.27 10.82 -1.32
CA LYS A 19 13.00 11.75 -0.21
C LYS A 19 11.54 11.70 0.22
N GLN A 20 10.61 11.62 -0.74
CA GLN A 20 9.19 11.46 -0.47
C GLN A 20 8.90 10.13 0.23
N VAL A 21 9.56 9.05 -0.20
CA VAL A 21 9.45 7.73 0.42
C VAL A 21 9.98 7.76 1.85
N GLN A 22 11.20 8.26 2.06
CA GLN A 22 11.80 8.39 3.39
C GLN A 22 10.89 9.13 4.38
N SER A 23 10.29 10.25 3.96
CA SER A 23 9.33 10.97 4.82
C SER A 23 8.04 10.20 5.10
N GLY A 24 7.61 9.34 4.17
CA GLY A 24 6.38 8.55 4.28
C GLY A 24 6.52 7.24 5.05
N ILE A 25 7.72 6.83 5.46
CA ILE A 25 7.96 5.55 6.15
C ILE A 25 7.14 5.45 7.45
N ILE A 26 7.16 6.51 8.26
CA ILE A 26 6.44 6.54 9.54
C ILE A 26 4.92 6.53 9.31
N ASP A 27 4.45 7.27 8.31
CA ASP A 27 3.03 7.32 7.95
C ASP A 27 2.53 5.97 7.44
N PHE A 28 3.35 5.26 6.66
CA PHE A 28 3.07 3.90 6.22
C PHE A 28 3.00 2.91 7.40
N ILE A 29 3.95 2.97 8.35
CA ILE A 29 3.97 2.09 9.55
C ILE A 29 2.77 2.33 10.47
N ASN A 30 2.19 3.53 10.44
CA ASN A 30 1.05 3.93 11.26
C ASN A 30 -0.28 3.90 10.51
N ASP A 31 -0.35 3.33 9.30
CA ASP A 31 -1.54 3.25 8.46
C ASP A 31 -2.19 4.62 8.14
N ASN A 32 -1.38 5.68 8.08
CA ASN A 32 -1.82 7.07 7.84
C ASN A 32 -1.71 7.50 6.37
N MET A 33 -1.45 6.56 5.45
CA MET A 33 -1.22 6.83 4.03
C MET A 33 -2.45 6.48 3.18
N ASP A 34 -2.77 7.29 2.16
CA ASP A 34 -3.86 6.97 1.23
C ASP A 34 -3.49 5.80 0.29
N ILE A 35 -4.49 5.15 -0.30
CA ILE A 35 -4.29 3.95 -1.14
C ILE A 35 -3.39 4.24 -2.36
N LYS A 36 -3.49 5.43 -2.96
CA LYS A 36 -2.73 5.80 -4.16
C LYS A 36 -1.28 6.14 -3.83
N GLU A 37 -1.05 6.79 -2.70
CA GLU A 37 0.26 7.10 -2.14
C GLU A 37 0.96 5.82 -1.70
N MET A 38 0.22 4.91 -1.05
CA MET A 38 0.73 3.61 -0.63
C MET A 38 1.19 2.76 -1.83
N GLU A 39 0.42 2.73 -2.93
CA GLU A 39 0.83 2.03 -4.15
C GLU A 39 2.15 2.57 -4.72
N GLN A 40 2.32 3.90 -4.72
CA GLN A 40 3.54 4.55 -5.22
C GLN A 40 4.74 4.31 -4.29
N PHE A 41 4.51 4.39 -2.99
CA PHE A 41 5.49 4.14 -1.93
C PHE A 41 6.05 2.72 -2.02
N ILE A 42 5.17 1.71 -2.08
CA ILE A 42 5.56 0.29 -2.22
C ILE A 42 6.35 0.09 -3.52
N SER A 43 5.87 0.64 -4.64
CA SER A 43 6.55 0.50 -5.94
C SER A 43 7.98 1.06 -5.93
N HIS A 44 8.23 2.09 -5.12
CA HIS A 44 9.54 2.70 -5.01
C HIS A 44 10.47 1.83 -4.14
N ILE A 45 10.02 1.44 -2.94
CA ILE A 45 10.79 0.59 -2.01
C ILE A 45 11.19 -0.74 -2.67
N GLU A 46 10.32 -1.34 -3.49
CA GLU A 46 10.66 -2.57 -4.22
C GLU A 46 11.74 -2.37 -5.29
N SER A 47 11.85 -1.15 -5.83
CA SER A 47 12.78 -0.82 -6.92
C SER A 47 14.07 -0.12 -6.46
N CYS A 48 14.16 0.29 -5.19
CA CYS A 48 15.27 1.06 -4.62
C CYS A 48 15.79 0.40 -3.34
N GLU A 49 17.00 -0.16 -3.42
CA GLU A 49 17.66 -0.85 -2.31
C GLU A 49 17.89 0.06 -1.09
N GLU A 50 18.36 1.30 -1.31
CA GLU A 50 18.59 2.27 -0.23
C GLU A 50 17.33 2.57 0.57
N CYS A 51 16.20 2.81 -0.11
CA CYS A 51 14.92 3.08 0.56
C CYS A 51 14.39 1.84 1.28
N ARG A 52 14.72 0.63 0.81
CA ARG A 52 14.33 -0.62 1.45
C ARG A 52 15.12 -0.86 2.74
N GLU A 53 16.43 -0.63 2.71
CA GLU A 53 17.28 -0.71 3.90
C GLU A 53 16.84 0.31 4.95
N GLU A 54 16.54 1.53 4.53
CA GLU A 54 16.07 2.56 5.46
C GLU A 54 14.71 2.19 6.07
N TYR A 55 13.76 1.70 5.27
CA TYR A 55 12.49 1.17 5.77
C TYR A 55 12.68 0.07 6.83
N ASP A 56 13.60 -0.86 6.59
CA ASP A 56 13.89 -1.96 7.53
C ASP A 56 14.41 -1.45 8.89
N VAL A 57 15.30 -0.46 8.86
CA VAL A 57 15.81 0.20 10.07
C VAL A 57 14.68 0.88 10.85
N TYR A 58 13.84 1.68 10.19
CA TYR A 58 12.70 2.35 10.84
C TYR A 58 11.68 1.37 11.39
N TYR A 59 11.36 0.32 10.63
CA TYR A 59 10.42 -0.72 11.04
C TYR A 59 10.92 -1.45 12.30
N THR A 60 12.19 -1.85 12.32
CA THR A 60 12.81 -2.50 13.48
C THR A 60 12.79 -1.61 14.71
N LEU A 61 13.13 -0.32 14.56
CA LEU A 61 13.11 0.64 15.66
C LEU A 61 11.70 0.80 16.25
N ILE A 62 10.71 1.08 15.41
CA ILE A 62 9.34 1.35 15.85
C ILE A 62 8.69 0.09 16.44
N MET A 63 8.89 -1.07 15.81
CA MET A 63 8.38 -2.34 16.35
C MET A 63 9.07 -2.75 17.64
N GLY A 64 10.37 -2.49 17.76
CA GLY A 64 11.12 -2.68 19.01
C GLY A 64 10.53 -1.84 20.14
N MET A 65 10.22 -0.57 19.89
CA MET A 65 9.55 0.30 20.87
C MET A 65 8.14 -0.22 21.23
N LYS A 66 7.32 -0.56 20.23
CA LYS A 66 5.97 -1.13 20.46
C LYS A 66 6.03 -2.42 21.29
N LEU A 67 7.05 -3.25 21.10
CA LEU A 67 7.24 -4.49 21.86
C LEU A 67 7.59 -4.21 23.33
N LEU A 68 8.46 -3.23 23.59
CA LEU A 68 8.84 -2.81 24.94
C LEU A 68 7.67 -2.16 25.68
N ASP A 69 6.81 -1.42 24.98
CA ASP A 69 5.60 -0.83 25.55
C ASP A 69 4.51 -1.90 25.81
N SER A 70 4.48 -2.96 25.01
CA SER A 70 3.60 -4.11 25.24
C SER A 70 4.26 -5.10 26.21
N ASP A 71 4.12 -4.87 27.52
CA ASP A 71 4.59 -5.75 28.61
C ASP A 71 4.14 -7.23 28.52
N ASN A 72 3.29 -7.59 27.53
CA ASN A 72 2.61 -8.88 27.43
C ASN A 72 3.14 -9.85 26.35
N LEU A 73 4.20 -9.55 25.58
CA LEU A 73 4.74 -10.49 24.58
C LEU A 73 6.25 -10.75 24.69
N ARG A 74 6.71 -11.11 25.89
CA ARG A 74 7.94 -11.90 26.05
C ARG A 74 7.70 -13.33 25.59
N GLY A 75 7.86 -13.62 24.30
CA GLY A 75 7.77 -15.02 23.86
C GLY A 75 8.27 -15.36 22.47
N LYS A 76 8.03 -14.52 21.46
CA LYS A 76 8.43 -14.81 20.08
C LYS A 76 8.50 -13.50 19.29
N THR A 77 9.68 -12.93 19.12
CA THR A 77 9.85 -11.84 18.17
C THR A 77 11.19 -11.99 17.46
N GLN A 78 11.20 -12.84 16.45
CA GLN A 78 12.01 -12.49 15.28
C GLN A 78 11.26 -11.33 14.63
N ILE A 79 11.81 -10.13 14.73
CA ILE A 79 11.28 -8.92 14.11
C ILE A 79 11.62 -9.09 12.62
N ASP A 80 10.78 -9.85 11.92
CA ASP A 80 10.95 -10.09 10.50
C ASP A 80 10.21 -9.00 9.72
N SER A 81 10.99 -8.10 9.12
CA SER A 81 10.51 -6.99 8.31
C SER A 81 10.14 -7.43 6.89
N GLN A 82 10.70 -8.56 6.42
CA GLN A 82 10.43 -9.13 5.09
C GLN A 82 9.02 -9.71 4.99
N ASP A 83 8.57 -10.46 5.99
CA ASP A 83 7.23 -11.05 6.05
C ASP A 83 6.11 -9.99 5.99
N ARG A 84 6.34 -8.79 6.55
CA ARG A 84 5.34 -7.69 6.53
C ARG A 84 5.23 -6.97 5.20
N MET A 85 6.30 -6.92 4.41
CA MET A 85 6.22 -6.41 3.04
C MET A 85 5.46 -7.38 2.14
N ASP A 86 5.65 -8.69 2.33
CA ASP A 86 4.84 -9.70 1.65
C ASP A 86 3.40 -9.74 2.18
N ASP A 87 3.16 -9.41 3.46
CA ASP A 87 1.80 -9.24 3.97
C ASP A 87 1.12 -7.98 3.43
N ALA A 88 1.85 -6.88 3.20
CA ALA A 88 1.35 -5.70 2.48
C ALA A 88 0.89 -6.05 1.05
N LYS A 89 1.60 -6.96 0.35
CA LYS A 89 1.11 -7.57 -0.90
C LYS A 89 -0.16 -8.38 -0.66
N SER A 90 -0.25 -9.14 0.44
CA SER A 90 -1.47 -9.86 0.84
C SER A 90 -2.66 -8.93 1.06
N TYR A 91 -2.48 -7.69 1.55
CA TYR A 91 -3.58 -6.72 1.72
C TYR A 91 -4.09 -6.18 0.38
N ILE A 92 -3.20 -5.81 -0.54
CA ILE A 92 -3.58 -5.34 -1.88
C ILE A 92 -4.24 -6.48 -2.70
N LEU A 93 -3.72 -7.71 -2.58
CA LEU A 93 -4.27 -8.89 -3.24
C LEU A 93 -5.58 -9.35 -2.57
N ARG A 94 -5.71 -9.34 -1.23
CA ARG A 94 -6.99 -9.59 -0.55
C ARG A 94 -8.05 -8.60 -1.00
N TYR A 95 -7.71 -7.31 -1.11
CA TYR A 95 -8.67 -6.32 -1.57
C TYR A 95 -9.14 -6.61 -3.00
N ARG A 96 -8.21 -6.93 -3.92
CA ARG A 96 -8.56 -7.33 -5.29
C ARG A 96 -9.37 -8.63 -5.34
N PHE A 97 -9.06 -9.62 -4.51
CA PHE A 97 -9.73 -10.92 -4.50
C PHE A 97 -11.13 -10.84 -3.87
N VAL A 98 -11.28 -10.13 -2.75
CA VAL A 98 -12.58 -9.86 -2.12
C VAL A 98 -13.45 -9.01 -3.05
N LEU A 99 -12.88 -8.02 -3.72
CA LEU A 99 -13.63 -7.20 -4.69
C LEU A 99 -14.04 -8.02 -5.92
N PHE A 100 -13.16 -8.89 -6.43
CA PHE A 100 -13.48 -9.80 -7.53
C PHE A 100 -14.58 -10.80 -7.16
N GLU A 101 -14.54 -11.38 -5.95
CA GLU A 101 -15.56 -12.29 -5.44
C GLU A 101 -16.94 -11.63 -5.36
N LYS A 102 -17.01 -10.39 -4.85
CA LYS A 102 -18.27 -9.62 -4.79
C LYS A 102 -18.78 -9.20 -6.16
N VAL A 103 -17.89 -8.82 -7.08
CA VAL A 103 -18.25 -8.42 -8.45
C VAL A 103 -18.73 -9.62 -9.27
N LEU A 104 -18.09 -10.79 -9.14
CA LEU A 104 -18.47 -12.01 -9.87
C LEU A 104 -19.87 -12.50 -9.46
N LEU A 105 -20.19 -12.47 -8.16
CA LEU A 105 -21.53 -12.76 -7.65
C LEU A 105 -22.59 -11.81 -8.21
N PHE A 106 -22.28 -10.51 -8.25
CA PHE A 106 -23.20 -9.50 -8.79
C PHE A 106 -23.48 -9.73 -10.29
N ILE A 107 -22.46 -10.05 -11.08
CA ILE A 107 -22.60 -10.38 -12.50
C ILE A 107 -23.49 -11.63 -12.68
N PHE A 108 -23.27 -12.66 -11.88
CA PHE A 108 -24.05 -13.90 -11.97
C PHE A 108 -25.55 -13.68 -11.68
N VAL A 109 -25.86 -12.83 -10.69
CA VAL A 109 -27.24 -12.41 -10.38
C VAL A 109 -27.84 -11.59 -11.52
N CYS A 110 -27.07 -10.69 -12.14
CA CYS A 110 -27.58 -9.92 -13.28
C CYS A 110 -27.90 -10.84 -14.48
N ILE A 111 -27.01 -11.79 -14.78
CA ILE A 111 -27.21 -12.75 -15.88
C ILE A 111 -28.43 -13.65 -15.60
N SER A 112 -28.62 -14.13 -14.38
CA SER A 112 -29.78 -14.96 -14.05
C SER A 112 -31.10 -14.21 -14.19
N VAL A 113 -31.14 -12.94 -13.79
CA VAL A 113 -32.32 -12.07 -13.98
C VAL A 113 -32.60 -11.84 -15.47
N ILE A 114 -31.56 -11.59 -16.29
CA ILE A 114 -31.70 -11.41 -17.74
C ILE A 114 -32.15 -12.70 -18.44
N LEU A 115 -31.76 -13.88 -17.98
CA LEU A 115 -32.17 -15.16 -18.58
C LEU A 115 -33.59 -15.59 -18.20
N ILE A 116 -34.13 -15.05 -17.10
CA ILE A 116 -35.49 -15.36 -16.62
C ILE A 116 -36.55 -14.47 -17.29
N TYR A 117 -36.16 -13.32 -17.83
CA TYR A 117 -37.04 -12.33 -18.44
C TYR A 117 -36.98 -12.35 -19.97
#